data_AF-A0A5B0LMM2-F1
#
_entry.id   AF-A0A5B0LMM2-F1
#
_cell.length_a   1.000
_cell.length_b   1.000
_cell.length_c   1.000
_cell.angle_alpha   90.00
_cell.angle_beta   90.00
_cell.angle_gamma   90.00
#
_symmetry.space_group_name_H-M   'P 1'
#
loop_
_entity.id
_entity.type
_entity.pdbx_description
1 polymer ?
#
loop_
_entity_poly.entity_id
_entity_poly.type
_entity_poly.pdbx_seq_one_letter_code
_entity_poly.pdbx_strand_id
1 'polypeptide(L)'
;MISALKSANDILKFAKNRPLIASKSSPEMMWWFYERCECLSKAVAERCPKAPKLLTAQFPSMSVVQVLPRHEVDQLINRLQDAGHKALTGTLGQLTHKEHKLDFIAAGDAPLLEILRKECWQLVGMLGNVCPGVVRKQIR
;
A
#
# COMPACT_ATOMS: atom_id res chain seq x y z
N MET A 1 -11.75 -2.44 6.38
CA MET A 1 -10.28 -2.31 6.30
C MET A 1 -9.64 -3.56 5.70
N ILE A 2 -9.68 -4.73 6.38
CA ILE A 2 -9.06 -5.98 5.88
C ILE A 2 -9.50 -6.34 4.45
N SER A 3 -10.79 -6.25 4.13
CA SER A 3 -11.28 -6.54 2.78
C SER A 3 -10.65 -5.64 1.71
N ALA A 4 -10.50 -4.34 2.00
CA ALA A 4 -9.86 -3.40 1.08
C ALA A 4 -8.37 -3.71 0.88
N LEU A 5 -7.65 -4.03 1.97
CA LEU A 5 -6.25 -4.46 1.89
C LEU A 5 -6.09 -5.77 1.11
N LYS A 6 -7.03 -6.72 1.26
CA LYS A 6 -7.06 -7.94 0.44
C LYS A 6 -7.26 -7.60 -1.03
N SER A 7 -8.24 -6.77 -1.38
CA SER A 7 -8.48 -6.34 -2.76
C SER A 7 -7.26 -5.64 -3.37
N ALA A 8 -6.63 -4.71 -2.65
CA ALA A 8 -5.40 -4.06 -3.10
C ALA A 8 -4.25 -5.06 -3.29
N ASN A 9 -4.08 -5.99 -2.34
CA ASN A 9 -3.07 -7.04 -2.42
C ASN A 9 -3.35 -8.00 -3.59
N ASP A 10 -4.60 -8.32 -3.88
CA ASP A 10 -4.98 -9.17 -5.00
C ASP A 10 -4.70 -8.50 -6.35
N ILE A 11 -4.86 -7.18 -6.46
CA ILE A 11 -4.44 -6.44 -7.66
C ILE A 11 -2.93 -6.54 -7.85
N LEU A 12 -2.14 -6.32 -6.79
CA LEU A 12 -0.67 -6.31 -6.85
C LEU A 12 -0.04 -7.72 -6.82
N LYS A 13 -0.77 -8.75 -6.39
CA LYS A 13 -0.33 -10.15 -6.36
C LYS A 13 0.10 -10.64 -7.74
N PHE A 14 -0.59 -10.22 -8.80
CA PHE A 14 -0.29 -10.68 -10.14
C PHE A 14 0.92 -9.92 -10.71
N ALA A 15 2.00 -10.65 -11.02
CA ALA A 15 3.22 -10.09 -11.58
C ALA A 15 2.98 -9.30 -12.88
N LYS A 16 1.93 -9.62 -13.65
CA LYS A 16 1.57 -8.88 -14.88
C LYS A 16 0.97 -7.49 -14.60
N ASN A 17 0.33 -7.31 -13.44
CA ASN A 17 -0.31 -6.04 -13.09
C ASN A 17 0.72 -5.02 -12.61
N ARG A 18 1.80 -5.46 -11.96
CA ARG A 18 2.85 -4.58 -11.41
C ARG A 18 3.52 -3.69 -12.48
N PRO A 19 4.10 -4.22 -13.57
CA PRO A 19 4.65 -3.42 -14.66
C PRO A 19 3.59 -2.54 -15.34
N LEU A 20 2.36 -3.02 -15.47
CA LEU A 20 1.27 -2.24 -16.06
C LEU A 20 0.92 -1.03 -15.19
N ILE A 21 0.90 -1.20 -13.87
CA ILE A 21 0.64 -0.12 -12.92
C ILE A 21 1.82 0.85 -12.90
N ALA A 22 3.06 0.35 -12.89
CA ALA A 22 4.26 1.19 -12.92
C ALA A 22 4.31 2.06 -14.19
N SER A 23 4.11 1.45 -15.36
CA SER A 23 4.13 2.16 -16.66
C SER A 23 3.00 3.18 -16.86
N LYS A 24 1.90 3.06 -16.11
CA LYS A 24 0.75 3.97 -16.18
C LYS A 24 0.66 4.98 -15.03
N SER A 25 1.55 4.88 -14.06
CA SER A 25 1.57 5.78 -12.90
C SER A 25 2.59 6.88 -13.09
N SER A 26 2.29 8.08 -12.60
CA SER A 26 3.31 9.12 -12.45
C SER A 26 4.18 8.85 -11.21
N PRO A 27 5.37 9.45 -11.11
CA PRO A 27 6.19 9.40 -9.91
C PRO A 27 5.44 9.85 -8.65
N GLU A 28 4.67 10.94 -8.75
CA GLU A 28 3.87 11.50 -7.65
C GLU A 28 2.82 10.50 -7.18
N MET A 29 2.15 9.85 -8.13
CA MET A 29 1.13 8.85 -7.83
C MET A 29 1.72 7.63 -7.12
N MET A 30 2.90 7.16 -7.56
CA MET A 30 3.56 6.02 -6.93
C MET A 30 4.17 6.38 -5.57
N TRP A 31 4.66 7.61 -5.43
CA TRP A 31 5.11 8.15 -4.15
C TRP A 31 3.97 8.19 -3.14
N TRP A 32 2.83 8.75 -3.54
CA TRP A 32 1.62 8.76 -2.72
C TRP A 32 1.20 7.33 -2.32
N PHE A 33 1.21 6.40 -3.27
CA PHE A 33 0.89 4.99 -2.99
C PHE A 33 1.81 4.39 -1.91
N TYR A 34 3.12 4.58 -2.06
CA TYR A 34 4.10 4.12 -1.08
C TYR A 34 3.87 4.75 0.29
N GLU A 35 3.75 6.08 0.37
CA GLU A 35 3.54 6.79 1.63
C GLU A 35 2.27 6.33 2.34
N ARG A 36 1.17 6.13 1.61
CA ARG A 36 -0.08 5.62 2.19
C ARG A 36 0.10 4.22 2.76
N CYS A 37 0.77 3.32 2.04
CA CYS A 37 1.04 1.97 2.53
C CYS A 37 1.96 2.00 3.77
N GLU A 38 2.94 2.89 3.80
CA GLU A 38 3.87 3.05 4.92
C GLU A 38 3.18 3.63 6.16
N CYS A 39 2.33 4.65 6.00
CA CYS A 39 1.51 5.22 7.06
C CYS A 39 0.55 4.18 7.68
N LEU A 40 -0.11 3.37 6.85
CA LEU A 40 -0.96 2.27 7.33
C LEU A 40 -0.14 1.25 8.12
N SER A 41 1.03 0.87 7.60
CA SER A 41 1.95 -0.06 8.27
C SER A 41 2.38 0.45 9.64
N LYS A 42 2.77 1.73 9.74
CA LYS A 42 3.14 2.39 11.01
C LYS A 42 1.96 2.41 11.99
N ALA A 43 0.80 2.84 11.53
CA ALA A 43 -0.40 2.92 12.38
C ALA A 43 -0.81 1.55 12.95
N VAL A 44 -0.69 0.48 12.16
CA VAL A 44 -0.94 -0.89 12.62
C VAL A 44 0.15 -1.34 13.59
N ALA A 45 1.43 -1.10 13.30
CA ALA A 45 2.54 -1.50 14.16
C ALA A 45 2.50 -0.83 15.54
N GLU A 46 2.16 0.46 15.62
CA GLU A 46 1.98 1.19 16.89
C GLU A 46 0.90 0.58 17.79
N ARG A 47 -0.11 -0.05 17.18
CA ARG A 47 -1.28 -0.63 17.87
C ARG A 47 -1.19 -2.15 18.04
N CYS A 48 -0.18 -2.77 17.44
CA CYS A 48 0.09 -4.20 17.54
C CYS A 48 1.51 -4.40 18.11
N PRO A 49 1.74 -4.19 19.41
CA PRO A 49 3.09 -4.24 19.98
C PRO A 49 3.76 -5.63 19.85
N LYS A 50 2.96 -6.69 19.72
CA LYS A 50 3.43 -8.07 19.50
C LYS A 50 3.76 -8.37 18.03
N ALA A 51 3.32 -7.52 17.10
CA ALA A 51 3.59 -7.72 15.69
C ALA A 51 5.05 -7.37 15.37
N PRO A 52 5.71 -8.13 14.48
CA PRO A 52 7.05 -7.81 14.02
C PRO A 52 7.07 -6.45 13.32
N LYS A 53 8.06 -5.62 13.63
CA LYS A 53 8.26 -4.32 12.97
C LYS A 53 8.59 -4.52 11.50
N LEU A 54 7.86 -3.83 10.63
CA LEU A 54 8.12 -3.84 9.19
C LEU A 54 9.27 -2.89 8.86
N LEU A 55 10.16 -3.31 7.96
CA LEU A 55 11.27 -2.47 7.50
C LEU A 55 10.74 -1.36 6.59
N THR A 56 11.04 -0.11 6.93
CA THR A 56 10.79 1.05 6.08
C THR A 56 11.90 1.18 5.03
N ALA A 57 11.52 1.19 3.76
CA ALA A 57 12.44 1.58 2.68
C ALA A 57 12.68 3.10 2.70
N GLN A 58 13.90 3.55 2.41
CA GLN A 58 14.22 4.97 2.28
C GLN A 58 14.36 5.36 0.80
N PHE A 59 13.84 6.53 0.44
CA PHE A 59 13.83 7.05 -0.92
C PHE A 59 14.30 8.52 -0.95
N PRO A 60 14.97 8.96 -2.04
CA PRO A 60 15.29 10.37 -2.26
C PRO A 60 14.02 11.21 -2.34
N SER A 61 14.04 12.44 -1.82
CA SER A 61 12.86 13.32 -1.83
C SER A 61 12.34 13.59 -3.25
N MET A 62 11.04 13.84 -3.39
CA MET A 62 10.38 14.16 -4.67
C MET A 62 11.01 15.35 -5.42
N SER A 63 11.63 16.30 -4.71
CA SER A 63 12.39 17.41 -5.33
C SER A 63 13.61 16.93 -6.13
N VAL A 64 14.24 15.82 -5.75
CA VAL A 64 15.36 15.21 -6.46
C VAL A 64 14.86 14.38 -7.65
N VAL A 65 13.62 13.88 -7.59
CA VAL A 65 13.02 13.03 -8.63
C VAL A 65 12.76 13.80 -9.94
N GLN A 66 12.46 15.09 -9.86
CA GLN A 66 12.12 15.92 -11.03
C GLN A 66 13.31 16.17 -11.98
N VAL A 67 14.54 15.98 -11.50
CA VAL A 67 15.76 16.18 -12.30
C VAL A 67 16.38 14.86 -12.77
N LEU A 68 15.73 13.72 -12.48
CA LEU A 68 16.25 12.42 -12.84
C LEU A 68 16.06 12.11 -14.34
N PRO A 69 17.02 11.42 -14.98
CA PRO A 69 16.82 10.83 -16.29
C PRO A 69 15.63 9.85 -16.29
N ARG A 70 14.93 9.75 -17.43
CA ARG A 70 13.71 8.92 -17.57
C ARG A 70 13.88 7.49 -17.08
N HIS A 71 15.02 6.85 -17.35
CA HIS A 71 15.28 5.48 -16.92
C HIS A 71 15.42 5.35 -15.39
N GLU A 72 15.95 6.37 -14.71
CA GLU A 72 16.04 6.41 -13.24
C GLU A 72 14.67 6.66 -12.61
N VAL A 73 13.83 7.49 -13.26
CA VAL A 73 12.43 7.68 -12.87
C VAL A 73 11.66 6.36 -12.95
N ASP A 74 11.82 5.60 -14.03
CA ASP A 74 11.18 4.29 -14.18
C ASP A 74 11.66 3.30 -13.11
N GLN A 75 12.96 3.29 -12.79
CA GLN A 75 13.49 2.48 -11.68
C GLN A 75 12.92 2.90 -10.33
N LEU A 76 12.79 4.20 -10.07
CA LEU A 76 12.21 4.72 -8.85
C LEU A 76 10.75 4.29 -8.69
N ILE A 77 9.93 4.42 -9.74
CA ILE A 77 8.53 3.99 -9.73
C ILE A 77 8.43 2.52 -9.36
N ASN A 78 9.25 1.66 -9.97
CA ASN A 78 9.26 0.23 -9.64
C ASN A 78 9.65 -0.03 -8.19
N ARG A 79 10.68 0.66 -7.67
CA ARG A 79 11.11 0.50 -6.27
C ARG A 79 10.05 0.99 -5.27
N LEU A 80 9.38 2.11 -5.57
CA LEU A 80 8.28 2.64 -4.76
C LEU A 80 7.09 1.67 -4.74
N GLN A 81 6.75 1.11 -5.90
CA GLN A 81 5.70 0.10 -6.01
C GLN A 81 6.02 -1.14 -5.18
N ASP A 82 7.25 -1.67 -5.30
CA ASP A 82 7.67 -2.85 -4.54
C ASP A 82 7.69 -2.59 -3.03
N ALA A 83 8.18 -1.43 -2.59
CA ALA A 83 8.18 -1.06 -1.19
C ALA A 83 6.76 -0.88 -0.63
N GLY A 84 5.89 -0.18 -1.37
CA GLY A 84 4.49 -0.02 -1.01
C GLY A 84 3.75 -1.35 -0.97
N HIS A 85 3.99 -2.24 -1.94
CA HIS A 85 3.40 -3.59 -1.95
C HIS A 85 3.86 -4.41 -0.75
N LYS A 86 5.16 -4.41 -0.41
CA LYS A 86 5.69 -5.09 0.79
C LYS A 86 5.05 -4.56 2.07
N ALA A 87 4.93 -3.25 2.22
CA ALA A 87 4.29 -2.63 3.39
C ALA A 87 2.81 -3.04 3.48
N LEU A 88 2.08 -3.03 2.36
CA LEU A 88 0.68 -3.44 2.28
C LEU A 88 0.49 -4.92 2.62
N THR A 89 1.30 -5.82 2.06
CA THR A 89 1.25 -7.26 2.36
C THR A 89 1.60 -7.53 3.82
N GLY A 90 2.63 -6.85 4.37
CA GLY A 90 2.98 -6.95 5.79
C GLY A 90 1.84 -6.51 6.71
N THR A 91 1.24 -5.35 6.41
CA THR A 91 0.09 -4.81 7.15
C THR A 91 -1.10 -5.77 7.11
N LEU A 92 -1.40 -6.33 5.92
CA LEU A 92 -2.45 -7.33 5.78
C LEU A 92 -2.14 -8.60 6.60
N GLY A 93 -0.89 -9.06 6.61
CA GLY A 93 -0.44 -10.19 7.43
C GLY A 93 -0.65 -9.95 8.92
N GLN A 94 -0.29 -8.76 9.41
CA GLN A 94 -0.50 -8.36 10.80
C GLN A 94 -2.00 -8.37 11.15
N LEU A 95 -2.85 -7.72 10.33
CA LEU A 95 -4.29 -7.61 10.60
C LEU A 95 -5.10 -8.89 10.38
N THR A 96 -4.53 -9.89 9.72
CA THR A 96 -5.15 -11.21 9.54
C THR A 96 -4.73 -12.19 10.63
N HIS A 97 -3.64 -11.91 11.36
CA HIS A 97 -3.25 -12.68 12.53
C HIS A 97 -4.24 -12.46 13.70
N LYS A 98 -4.67 -13.55 14.33
CA LYS A 98 -5.75 -13.53 15.34
C LYS A 98 -5.43 -12.61 16.52
N GLU A 99 -4.22 -12.68 17.05
CA GLU A 99 -3.82 -11.92 18.23
C GLU A 99 -3.59 -10.43 17.92
N HIS A 100 -2.89 -10.14 16.82
CA HIS A 100 -2.59 -8.76 16.43
C HIS A 100 -3.87 -8.01 16.05
N LYS A 101 -4.83 -8.69 15.42
CA LYS A 101 -6.14 -8.11 15.12
C LYS A 101 -6.88 -7.69 16.39
N LEU A 102 -6.82 -8.51 17.44
CA LEU A 102 -7.46 -8.18 18.72
C LEU A 102 -6.77 -7.00 19.38
N ASP A 103 -5.43 -7.01 19.42
CA ASP A 103 -4.64 -5.89 19.95
C ASP A 103 -4.95 -4.58 19.19
N PHE A 104 -5.02 -4.65 17.86
CA PHE A 104 -5.35 -3.50 17.00
C PHE A 104 -6.74 -2.92 17.28
N ILE A 105 -7.76 -3.78 17.44
CA ILE A 105 -9.14 -3.34 17.71
C ILE A 105 -9.24 -2.76 19.12
N ALA A 106 -8.58 -3.37 20.10
CA ALA A 106 -8.59 -2.93 21.49
C ALA A 106 -7.87 -1.58 21.67
N ALA A 107 -6.83 -1.30 20.87
CA ALA A 107 -6.06 -0.07 20.93
C ALA A 107 -6.62 1.06 20.02
N GLY A 108 -7.64 0.79 19.21
CA GLY A 108 -8.18 1.74 18.24
C GLY A 108 -9.41 2.49 18.75
N ASP A 109 -9.39 3.81 18.61
CA ASP A 109 -10.60 4.63 18.71
C ASP A 109 -11.41 4.57 17.40
N ALA A 110 -12.74 4.58 17.51
CA ALA A 110 -13.64 4.45 16.36
C ALA A 110 -13.37 5.48 15.23
N PRO A 111 -13.10 6.77 15.51
CA PRO A 111 -12.81 7.76 14.48
C PRO A 111 -11.55 7.41 13.66
N LEU A 112 -10.46 7.04 14.33
CA LEU A 112 -9.23 6.66 13.67
C LEU A 112 -9.40 5.40 12.82
N LEU A 113 -10.10 4.38 13.33
CA LEU A 113 -10.35 3.15 12.59
C LEU A 113 -11.12 3.41 11.29
N GLU A 114 -12.05 4.37 11.30
CA GLU A 114 -12.75 4.80 10.08
C GLU A 114 -11.83 5.59 9.13
N ILE A 115 -10.93 6.43 9.63
CA ILE A 115 -9.89 7.09 8.80
C ILE A 115 -9.03 6.03 8.11
N LEU A 116 -8.47 5.07 8.85
CA LEU A 116 -7.63 4.01 8.30
C LEU A 116 -8.40 3.15 7.28
N ARG A 117 -9.68 2.89 7.55
CA ARG A 117 -10.57 2.21 6.62
C ARG A 117 -10.73 2.99 5.31
N LYS A 118 -10.92 4.31 5.37
CA LYS A 118 -11.05 5.18 4.20
C LYS A 118 -9.77 5.19 3.36
N GLU A 119 -8.60 5.33 4.00
CA GLU A 119 -7.30 5.28 3.32
C GLU A 119 -7.11 3.94 2.58
N CYS A 120 -7.51 2.82 3.18
CA CYS A 120 -7.44 1.52 2.50
C CYS A 120 -8.31 1.45 1.23
N TRP A 121 -9.49 2.08 1.24
CA TRP A 121 -10.35 2.12 0.05
C TRP A 121 -9.85 3.10 -1.02
N GLN A 122 -9.18 4.19 -0.62
CA GLN A 122 -8.51 5.08 -1.56
C GLN A 122 -7.38 4.37 -2.31
N LEU A 123 -6.60 3.51 -1.63
CA LEU A 123 -5.60 2.65 -2.27
C LEU A 123 -6.22 1.74 -3.34
N VAL A 124 -7.34 1.08 -3.01
CA VAL A 124 -8.08 0.25 -3.98
C VAL A 124 -8.57 1.08 -5.16
N GLY A 125 -9.11 2.27 -4.92
CA GLY A 125 -9.56 3.18 -5.97
C GLY A 125 -8.44 3.60 -6.91
N MET A 126 -7.29 3.99 -6.37
CA MET A 126 -6.10 4.34 -7.14
C MET A 126 -5.64 3.16 -8.02
N LEU A 127 -5.46 1.97 -7.43
CA LEU A 127 -5.02 0.77 -8.15
C LEU A 127 -6.04 0.35 -9.21
N GLY A 128 -7.34 0.45 -8.91
CA GLY A 128 -8.43 0.15 -9.83
C GLY A 128 -8.52 1.10 -11.02
N ASN A 129 -8.23 2.39 -10.81
CA ASN A 129 -8.20 3.39 -11.89
C ASN A 129 -7.02 3.16 -12.84
N VAL A 130 -5.85 2.79 -12.30
CA VAL A 130 -4.66 2.51 -13.11
C VAL A 130 -4.76 1.15 -13.82
N CYS A 131 -5.41 0.16 -13.17
CA CYS A 131 -5.56 -1.20 -13.67
C CYS A 131 -7.03 -1.68 -13.67
N PRO A 132 -7.90 -1.12 -14.54
CA PRO A 132 -9.34 -1.39 -14.53
C PRO A 132 -9.71 -2.84 -14.90
N GLY A 133 -8.81 -3.56 -15.58
CA GLY A 133 -9.02 -4.94 -16.02
C GLY A 133 -9.12 -5.97 -14.90
N VAL A 134 -8.67 -5.64 -13.69
CA VAL A 134 -8.62 -6.56 -12.54
C VAL A 134 -9.87 -6.45 -11.68
N VAL A 135 -10.36 -5.22 -11.45
CA VAL A 135 -11.56 -4.96 -10.62
C VAL A 135 -12.80 -5.60 -11.27
N ARG A 136 -12.93 -5.56 -12.60
CA ARG A 136 -14.08 -6.12 -13.32
C ARG A 136 -14.18 -7.65 -13.30
N LYS A 137 -13.11 -8.38 -13.00
CA LYS A 137 -13.11 -9.86 -12.97
C LYS A 137 -13.20 -10.46 -11.57
N GLN A 138 -13.12 -9.66 -10.50
CA GLN A 138 -13.20 -10.14 -9.11
C GLN A 138 -14.56 -9.87 -8.43
N ILE A 139 -15.47 -9.13 -9.08
CA ILE A 139 -16.84 -8.87 -8.62
C ILE A 139 -17.84 -9.82 -9.34
N ARG A 140 -17.41 -11.01 -9.71
CA ARG A 140 -18.29 -11.99 -10.39
C ARG A 140 -18.28 -13.32 -9.65
#